data_AF-A0A1B2HPJ4-F1
#
_entry.id   AF-A0A1B2HPJ4-F1
#
_cell.length_a   1.000
_cell.length_b   1.000
_cell.length_c   1.000
_cell.angle_alpha   90.00
_cell.angle_beta   90.00
_cell.angle_gamma   90.00
#
_symmetry.space_group_name_H-M   'P 1'
#
loop_
_entity.id
_entity.type
_entity.pdbx_description
1 polymer ?
#
loop_
_entity_poly.entity_id
_entity_poly.type
_entity_poly.pdbx_seq_one_letter_code
_entity_poly.pdbx_strand_id
1 'polypeptide(L)'
;MEGWVEPSSIGRASREPLRDRFRRWWRGRFRHTGLVYWLVTQGYLVLIVCAVLFCFNGFVLGWDKAYEISALISSPWDVAAESRHAWVWFPALLLSIAGWLVVTGFAGAVAGYMVINATSNRSPGSKGDRLGPLPTGNIPRLASLQYSRHGHEIPPYFALRFAMRHEGDWRQAQDHWERMVMHFLRTDGFDGGDGPGSVMRQAVTYTSYFLHGLSGRCPECHGPAHDGTDD
;
A
#
# COMPACT_ATOMS: atom_id res chain seq x y z
N MET A 1 -13.47 15.30 -43.40
CA MET A 1 -13.82 16.42 -42.49
C MET A 1 -13.64 15.92 -41.07
N GLU A 2 -12.39 15.93 -40.58
CA GLU A 2 -12.07 15.61 -39.19
C GLU A 2 -12.50 16.76 -38.29
N GLY A 3 -13.42 16.47 -37.36
CA GLY A 3 -13.81 17.40 -36.31
C GLY A 3 -12.64 17.61 -35.34
N TRP A 4 -12.00 18.76 -35.43
CA TRP A 4 -11.02 19.20 -34.46
C TRP A 4 -11.71 19.43 -33.12
N VAL A 5 -11.46 18.56 -32.14
CA VAL A 5 -11.90 18.74 -30.76
C VAL A 5 -11.13 19.92 -30.16
N GLU A 6 -11.86 20.96 -29.78
CA GLU A 6 -11.34 22.22 -29.25
C GLU A 6 -10.57 21.98 -27.93
N PRO A 7 -9.25 22.31 -27.86
CA PRO A 7 -8.40 22.00 -26.70
C PRO A 7 -8.82 22.71 -25.39
N SER A 8 -9.69 23.71 -25.49
CA SER A 8 -10.14 24.55 -24.37
C SER A 8 -11.15 23.86 -23.44
N SER A 9 -11.72 22.73 -23.85
CA SER A 9 -12.63 21.92 -23.02
C SER A 9 -11.92 20.92 -22.11
N ILE A 10 -10.59 20.81 -22.19
CA ILE A 10 -9.78 20.02 -21.25
C ILE A 10 -9.73 20.78 -19.92
N GLY A 11 -10.77 20.60 -19.11
CA GLY A 11 -10.88 21.18 -17.78
C GLY A 11 -9.60 20.92 -16.98
N ARG A 12 -8.99 22.01 -16.49
CA ARG A 12 -7.90 21.94 -15.50
C ARG A 12 -8.30 20.93 -14.44
N ALA A 13 -7.47 19.91 -14.24
CA ALA A 13 -7.64 18.92 -13.19
C ALA A 13 -7.87 19.65 -11.86
N SER A 14 -9.13 19.69 -11.42
CA SER A 14 -9.54 20.20 -10.12
C SER A 14 -8.65 19.55 -9.07
N ARG A 15 -8.17 20.32 -8.10
CA ARG A 15 -7.45 19.81 -6.93
C ARG A 15 -8.11 18.52 -6.45
N GLU A 16 -7.34 17.44 -6.43
CA GLU A 16 -7.88 16.12 -6.11
C GLU A 16 -8.51 16.14 -4.72
N PRO A 17 -9.72 15.59 -4.58
CA PRO A 17 -10.33 15.46 -3.27
C PRO A 17 -9.46 14.54 -2.41
N LEU A 18 -9.33 14.88 -1.13
CA LEU A 18 -8.52 14.13 -0.15
C LEU A 18 -8.86 12.63 -0.14
N ARG A 19 -10.11 12.28 -0.46
CA ARG A 19 -10.58 10.90 -0.58
C ARG A 19 -9.87 10.12 -1.69
N ASP A 20 -9.61 10.73 -2.83
CA ASP A 20 -8.89 10.06 -3.93
C ASP A 20 -7.40 9.90 -3.59
N ARG A 21 -6.83 10.88 -2.86
CA ARG A 21 -5.47 10.80 -2.34
C ARG A 21 -5.34 9.70 -1.28
N PHE A 22 -6.31 9.59 -0.38
CA PHE A 22 -6.40 8.52 0.61
C PHE A 22 -6.59 7.17 -0.08
N ARG A 23 -7.47 7.05 -1.09
CA ARG A 23 -7.68 5.81 -1.83
C ARG A 23 -6.42 5.36 -2.57
N ARG A 24 -5.65 6.28 -3.16
CA ARG A 24 -4.36 5.96 -3.79
C ARG A 24 -3.32 5.54 -2.77
N TRP A 25 -3.21 6.28 -1.65
CA TRP A 25 -2.32 5.92 -0.55
C TRP A 25 -2.67 4.54 0.04
N TRP A 26 -3.97 4.27 0.21
CA TRP A 26 -4.51 3.01 0.67
C TRP A 26 -4.15 1.89 -0.30
N ARG A 27 -4.42 2.03 -1.61
CA ARG A 27 -4.02 1.05 -2.64
C ARG A 27 -2.51 0.84 -2.73
N GLY A 28 -1.70 1.88 -2.47
CA GLY A 28 -0.25 1.76 -2.35
C GLY A 28 0.17 0.88 -1.16
N ARG A 29 -0.59 0.93 -0.06
CA ARG A 29 -0.35 0.14 1.15
C ARG A 29 -0.62 -1.36 0.95
N PHE A 30 -1.54 -1.74 0.05
CA PHE A 30 -1.80 -3.14 -0.34
C PHE A 30 -0.78 -3.72 -1.33
N ARG A 31 0.22 -2.95 -1.81
CA ARG A 31 1.23 -3.43 -2.76
C ARG A 31 2.54 -3.89 -2.10
N HIS A 32 2.60 -3.87 -0.77
CA HIS A 32 3.65 -4.56 -0.01
C HIS A 32 3.26 -6.04 0.15
N THR A 33 3.64 -6.89 -0.80
CA THR A 33 3.63 -8.34 -0.59
C THR A 33 4.63 -8.71 0.50
N GLY A 34 4.16 -9.26 1.62
CA GLY A 34 5.01 -9.77 2.70
C GLY A 34 4.55 -9.42 4.12
N LEU A 35 5.49 -9.51 5.07
CA LEU A 35 5.29 -9.40 6.53
C LEU A 35 4.66 -8.07 6.95
N VAL A 36 4.91 -6.97 6.22
CA VAL A 36 4.33 -5.64 6.49
C VAL A 36 2.82 -5.60 6.22
N TYR A 37 2.33 -6.25 5.17
CA TYR A 37 0.90 -6.34 4.90
C TYR A 37 0.18 -7.20 5.96
N TRP A 38 0.80 -8.31 6.38
CA TRP A 38 0.28 -9.11 7.49
C TRP A 38 0.24 -8.30 8.78
N LEU A 39 1.31 -7.59 9.12
CA LEU A 39 1.40 -6.82 10.35
C LEU A 39 0.43 -5.63 10.39
N VAL A 40 0.23 -4.95 9.26
CA VAL A 40 -0.71 -3.82 9.17
C VAL A 40 -2.16 -4.30 9.18
N THR A 41 -2.47 -5.43 8.55
CA THR A 41 -3.87 -5.87 8.38
C THR A 41 -4.33 -6.78 9.52
N GLN A 42 -3.52 -7.79 9.86
CA GLN A 42 -3.80 -8.72 10.96
C GLN A 42 -3.43 -8.13 12.32
N GLY A 43 -2.30 -7.40 12.41
CA GLY A 43 -1.91 -6.77 13.67
C GLY A 43 -2.90 -5.71 14.14
N TYR A 44 -3.56 -4.98 13.21
CA TYR A 44 -4.60 -4.03 13.56
C TYR A 44 -5.87 -4.72 14.07
N LEU A 45 -6.27 -5.85 13.48
CA LEU A 45 -7.39 -6.66 13.99
C LEU A 45 -7.09 -7.20 15.39
N VAL A 46 -5.89 -7.73 15.61
CA VAL A 46 -5.46 -8.20 16.94
C VAL A 46 -5.46 -7.04 17.95
N LEU A 47 -4.93 -5.87 17.57
CA LEU A 47 -4.97 -4.68 18.42
C LEU A 47 -6.40 -4.24 18.77
N ILE A 48 -7.33 -4.27 17.81
CA ILE A 48 -8.74 -3.95 18.07
C ILE A 48 -9.31 -4.95 19.07
N VAL A 49 -9.10 -6.25 18.88
CA VAL A 49 -9.59 -7.28 19.80
C VAL A 49 -9.01 -7.07 21.20
N CYS A 50 -7.71 -6.81 21.33
CA CYS A 50 -7.07 -6.50 22.60
C CYS A 50 -7.63 -5.22 23.25
N ALA A 51 -7.86 -4.16 22.47
CA ALA A 51 -8.42 -2.90 22.95
C ALA A 51 -9.86 -3.08 23.46
N VAL A 52 -10.69 -3.82 22.71
CA VAL A 52 -12.07 -4.15 23.13
C VAL A 52 -12.07 -4.96 24.42
N LEU A 53 -11.19 -5.97 24.51
CA LEU A 53 -11.06 -6.80 25.71
C LEU A 53 -10.59 -5.98 26.92
N PHE A 54 -9.64 -5.06 26.72
CA PHE A 54 -9.16 -4.15 27.77
C PHE A 54 -10.26 -3.21 28.25
N CYS A 55 -11.00 -2.57 27.33
CA CYS A 55 -12.12 -1.70 27.68
C CYS A 55 -13.20 -2.47 28.44
N PHE A 56 -13.58 -3.67 27.96
CA PHE A 56 -14.56 -4.51 28.64
C PHE A 56 -14.14 -4.84 30.07
N ASN A 57 -12.88 -5.23 30.28
CA ASN A 57 -12.34 -5.48 31.63
C ASN A 57 -12.28 -4.19 32.47
N GLY A 58 -11.90 -3.05 31.88
CA GLY A 58 -11.90 -1.75 32.57
C GLY A 58 -13.28 -1.36 33.09
N PHE A 59 -14.35 -1.64 32.33
CA PHE A 59 -15.73 -1.40 32.77
C PHE A 59 -16.21 -2.38 33.85
N VAL A 60 -15.77 -3.64 33.82
CA VAL A 60 -16.23 -4.67 34.77
C VAL A 60 -15.43 -4.66 36.08
N LEU A 61 -14.12 -4.48 36.01
CA LEU A 61 -13.16 -4.64 37.11
C LEU A 61 -12.56 -3.32 37.63
N GLY A 62 -12.70 -2.24 36.86
CA GLY A 62 -11.99 -0.99 37.08
C GLY A 62 -10.70 -0.91 36.25
N TRP A 63 -10.36 0.31 35.82
CA TRP A 63 -9.25 0.58 34.92
C TRP A 63 -7.88 0.25 35.53
N ASP A 64 -7.68 0.51 36.82
CA ASP A 64 -6.42 0.23 37.52
C ASP A 64 -6.12 -1.28 37.55
N LYS A 65 -7.15 -2.10 37.87
CA LYS A 65 -7.03 -3.56 37.90
C LYS A 65 -6.86 -4.16 36.51
N ALA A 66 -7.59 -3.65 35.52
CA ALA A 66 -7.39 -4.07 34.13
C ALA A 66 -5.95 -3.78 33.65
N TYR A 67 -5.40 -2.62 34.01
CA TYR A 67 -4.01 -2.28 33.71
C TYR A 67 -3.02 -3.22 34.40
N GLU A 68 -3.12 -3.41 35.73
CA GLU A 68 -2.24 -4.30 36.51
C GLU A 68 -2.20 -5.73 35.96
N ILE A 69 -3.37 -6.28 35.58
CA ILE A 69 -3.48 -7.62 34.99
C ILE A 69 -2.86 -7.66 33.58
N SER A 70 -3.13 -6.64 32.75
CA SER A 70 -2.58 -6.57 31.39
C SER A 70 -1.07 -6.39 31.36
N ALA A 71 -0.53 -5.70 32.37
CA ALA A 71 0.90 -5.51 32.58
C ALA A 71 1.57 -6.70 33.30
N LEU A 72 0.81 -7.75 33.65
CA LEU A 72 1.27 -8.93 34.38
C LEU A 72 1.88 -8.61 35.75
N ILE A 73 1.49 -7.48 36.36
CA ILE A 73 1.94 -7.07 37.70
C ILE A 73 1.18 -7.86 38.76
N SER A 74 -0.12 -8.09 38.53
CA SER A 74 -1.00 -8.83 39.43
C SER A 74 -1.49 -10.11 38.76
N SER A 75 -1.58 -11.19 39.53
CA SER A 75 -2.13 -12.43 39.00
C SER A 75 -3.64 -12.31 38.85
N PRO A 76 -4.24 -12.88 37.78
CA PRO A 76 -5.70 -12.89 37.62
C PRO A 76 -6.41 -13.67 38.75
N TRP A 77 -5.68 -14.52 39.48
CA TRP A 77 -6.20 -15.30 40.60
C TRP A 77 -6.40 -14.48 41.87
N ASP A 78 -5.54 -13.48 42.12
CA ASP A 78 -5.67 -12.60 43.28
C ASP A 78 -6.94 -11.74 43.18
N VAL A 79 -7.22 -11.26 41.96
CA VAL A 79 -8.42 -10.46 41.65
C VAL A 79 -9.68 -11.32 41.72
N ALA A 80 -9.60 -12.59 41.28
CA ALA A 80 -10.70 -13.54 41.40
C ALA A 80 -11.00 -13.94 42.85
N ALA A 81 -9.97 -14.01 43.72
CA ALA A 81 -10.14 -14.32 45.14
C ALA A 81 -10.82 -13.18 45.91
N GLU A 82 -10.59 -11.93 45.51
CA GLU A 82 -11.21 -10.73 46.11
C GLU A 82 -12.63 -10.50 45.59
N SER A 83 -12.94 -10.99 44.39
CA SER A 83 -14.23 -10.82 43.73
C SER A 83 -15.28 -11.85 44.21
N ARG A 84 -16.42 -11.39 44.73
CA ARG A 84 -17.55 -12.26 45.12
C ARG A 84 -18.24 -13.00 43.98
N HIS A 85 -17.93 -12.69 42.72
CA HIS A 85 -18.60 -13.23 41.55
C HIS A 85 -17.72 -14.26 40.82
N ALA A 86 -18.13 -15.52 40.87
CA ALA A 86 -17.43 -16.68 40.33
C ALA A 86 -17.23 -16.70 38.80
N TRP A 87 -17.64 -15.64 38.07
CA TRP A 87 -17.48 -15.52 36.61
C TRP A 87 -16.42 -14.49 36.18
N VAL A 88 -15.86 -13.74 37.13
CA VAL A 88 -14.93 -12.63 36.85
C VAL A 88 -13.50 -13.12 36.51
N TRP A 89 -13.16 -14.35 36.90
CA TRP A 89 -11.85 -14.94 36.60
C TRP A 89 -11.61 -15.16 35.10
N PHE A 90 -12.66 -15.46 34.33
CA PHE A 90 -12.56 -15.76 32.90
C PHE A 90 -12.09 -14.56 32.05
N PRO A 91 -12.72 -13.37 32.13
CA PRO A 91 -12.24 -12.20 31.38
C PRO A 91 -10.86 -11.71 31.83
N ALA A 92 -10.53 -11.84 33.13
CA ALA A 92 -9.21 -11.51 33.66
C ALA A 92 -8.12 -12.44 33.11
N LEU A 93 -8.40 -13.74 33.00
CA LEU A 93 -7.49 -14.72 32.40
C LEU A 93 -7.23 -14.41 30.91
N LEU A 94 -8.30 -14.13 30.15
CA LEU A 94 -8.16 -13.76 28.73
C LEU A 94 -7.33 -12.48 28.55
N LEU A 95 -7.51 -11.49 29.44
CA LEU A 95 -6.72 -10.27 29.40
C LEU A 95 -5.24 -10.52 29.68
N SER A 96 -4.93 -11.39 30.65
CA SER A 96 -3.55 -11.79 30.97
C SER A 96 -2.88 -12.51 29.79
N ILE A 97 -3.59 -13.45 29.15
CA ILE A 97 -3.12 -14.14 27.94
C ILE A 97 -2.90 -13.13 26.81
N ALA A 98 -3.82 -12.18 26.63
CA ALA A 98 -3.69 -11.14 25.62
C ALA A 98 -2.46 -10.26 25.85
N GLY A 99 -2.18 -9.85 27.09
CA GLY A 99 -0.97 -9.11 27.45
C GLY A 99 0.31 -9.87 27.07
N TRP A 100 0.35 -11.17 27.34
CA TRP A 100 1.48 -12.03 26.99
C TRP A 100 1.66 -12.18 25.47
N LEU A 101 0.56 -12.33 24.73
CA LEU A 101 0.56 -12.41 23.26
C LEU A 101 1.02 -11.11 22.61
N VAL A 102 0.70 -9.96 23.19
CA VAL A 102 1.20 -8.66 22.69
C VAL A 102 2.71 -8.57 22.81
N VAL A 103 3.28 -8.93 23.97
CA VAL A 103 4.74 -8.89 24.20
C VAL A 103 5.47 -9.84 23.25
N THR A 104 5.01 -11.08 23.15
CA THR A 104 5.62 -12.10 22.27
C THR A 104 5.44 -11.78 20.79
N GLY A 105 4.27 -11.29 20.38
CA GLY A 105 4.01 -10.82 19.03
C GLY A 105 4.92 -9.66 18.64
N PHE A 106 5.10 -8.69 19.54
CA PHE A 106 5.99 -7.56 19.30
C PHE A 106 7.46 -7.99 19.22
N ALA A 107 7.93 -8.83 20.15
CA ALA A 107 9.29 -9.36 20.13
C ALA A 107 9.57 -10.16 18.85
N GLY A 108 8.63 -11.02 18.44
CA GLY A 108 8.71 -11.78 17.19
C GLY A 108 8.74 -10.88 15.95
N ALA A 109 7.94 -9.82 15.93
CA ALA A 109 7.95 -8.83 14.85
C ALA A 109 9.28 -8.08 14.74
N VAL A 110 9.84 -7.63 15.87
CA VAL A 110 11.14 -6.95 15.91
C VAL A 110 12.26 -7.91 15.49
N ALA A 111 12.25 -9.14 15.98
CA ALA A 111 13.22 -10.16 15.60
C ALA A 111 13.14 -10.47 14.09
N GLY A 112 11.93 -10.63 13.54
CA GLY A 112 11.72 -10.82 12.11
C GLY A 112 12.22 -9.64 11.27
N TYR A 113 11.93 -8.41 11.70
CA TYR A 113 12.45 -7.20 11.06
C TYR A 113 13.98 -7.14 11.09
N MET A 114 14.59 -7.44 12.24
CA MET A 114 16.05 -7.49 12.39
C MET A 114 16.69 -8.53 11.48
N VAL A 115 16.10 -9.73 11.36
CA VAL A 115 16.59 -10.79 10.46
C VAL A 115 16.48 -10.37 9.01
N ILE A 116 15.34 -9.81 8.58
CA ILE A 116 15.14 -9.30 7.21
C ILE A 116 16.16 -8.20 6.90
N ASN A 117 16.38 -7.27 7.83
CA ASN A 117 17.34 -6.18 7.65
C ASN A 117 18.79 -6.70 7.65
N ALA A 118 19.08 -7.74 8.42
CA ALA A 118 20.39 -8.38 8.46
C ALA A 118 20.68 -9.20 7.20
N THR A 119 19.68 -9.89 6.63
CA THR A 119 19.83 -10.64 5.37
C THR A 119 19.91 -9.69 4.18
N SER A 120 19.12 -8.60 4.14
CA SER A 120 19.25 -7.58 3.10
C SER A 120 20.61 -6.91 3.10
N ASN A 121 21.26 -6.75 4.27
CA ASN A 121 22.62 -6.21 4.37
C ASN A 121 23.73 -7.24 4.04
N ARG A 122 23.43 -8.54 4.00
CA ARG A 122 24.41 -9.64 3.81
C ARG A 122 24.44 -10.24 2.41
N SER A 123 23.72 -9.69 1.44
CA SER A 123 23.81 -10.12 0.04
C SER A 123 24.61 -9.13 -0.82
N PRO A 124 25.95 -9.25 -0.93
CA PRO A 124 26.74 -8.52 -1.93
C PRO A 124 26.50 -8.95 -3.38
N GLY A 125 25.58 -9.89 -3.67
CA GLY A 125 25.54 -10.59 -4.96
C GLY A 125 24.18 -10.82 -5.62
N SER A 126 23.05 -10.49 -5.00
CA SER A 126 21.74 -10.60 -5.67
C SER A 126 21.36 -9.26 -6.30
N LYS A 127 21.61 -9.14 -7.61
CA LYS A 127 21.31 -7.95 -8.42
C LYS A 127 19.81 -7.62 -8.54
N GLY A 128 18.91 -8.48 -8.07
CA GLY A 128 17.45 -8.33 -8.20
C GLY A 128 16.74 -7.59 -7.04
N ASP A 129 17.42 -7.28 -5.93
CA ASP A 129 16.78 -6.68 -4.74
C ASP A 129 17.31 -5.27 -4.41
N ARG A 130 18.00 -4.63 -5.36
CA ARG A 130 18.53 -3.25 -5.22
C ARG A 130 17.45 -2.17 -5.30
N LEU A 131 16.20 -2.55 -5.48
CA LEU A 131 15.07 -1.65 -5.28
C LEU A 131 14.70 -1.69 -3.80
N GLY A 132 15.49 -1.01 -2.96
CA GLY A 132 14.95 -0.45 -1.72
C GLY A 132 13.61 0.26 -2.01
N PRO A 133 12.71 0.41 -1.03
CA PRO A 133 11.30 0.75 -1.23
C PRO A 133 11.16 1.71 -2.40
N LEU A 134 10.70 1.15 -3.54
CA LEU A 134 10.68 1.82 -4.84
C LEU A 134 10.31 3.28 -4.59
N PRO A 135 11.05 4.26 -5.13
CA PRO A 135 10.71 5.67 -5.01
C PRO A 135 9.30 5.85 -5.54
N THR A 136 8.34 5.70 -4.64
CA THR A 136 6.93 6.00 -4.80
C THR A 136 6.77 7.51 -4.68
N GLY A 137 7.88 8.24 -4.68
CA GLY A 137 8.01 9.64 -5.05
C GLY A 137 7.45 9.83 -6.46
N ASN A 138 6.12 9.99 -6.49
CA ASN A 138 5.31 10.55 -7.55
C ASN A 138 5.69 10.07 -8.95
N ILE A 139 5.21 8.89 -9.34
CA ILE A 139 5.03 8.58 -10.77
C ILE A 139 4.36 9.80 -11.40
N PRO A 140 4.95 10.39 -12.46
CA PRO A 140 4.45 11.63 -13.01
C PRO A 140 3.02 11.44 -13.50
N ARG A 141 2.17 12.44 -13.22
CA ARG A 141 0.79 12.42 -13.67
C ARG A 141 0.77 12.45 -15.19
N LEU A 142 -0.05 11.62 -15.80
CA LEU A 142 -0.23 11.59 -17.25
C LEU A 142 -0.55 12.99 -17.81
N ALA A 143 -1.40 13.75 -17.11
CA ALA A 143 -1.72 15.14 -17.46
C ALA A 143 -0.49 16.08 -17.43
N SER A 144 0.47 15.83 -16.54
CA SER A 144 1.72 16.63 -16.50
C SER A 144 2.67 16.29 -17.65
N LEU A 145 2.58 15.07 -18.19
CA LEU A 145 3.36 14.62 -19.35
C LEU A 145 2.85 15.21 -20.67
N GLN A 146 1.71 15.90 -20.67
CA GLN A 146 1.21 16.62 -21.84
C GLN A 146 2.04 17.88 -22.17
N TYR A 147 2.68 18.48 -21.17
CA TYR A 147 3.37 19.77 -21.31
C TYR A 147 4.87 19.57 -21.47
N SER A 148 5.48 20.23 -22.45
CA SER A 148 6.89 20.09 -22.84
C SER A 148 7.95 20.31 -21.74
N ARG A 149 7.57 20.76 -20.53
CA ARG A 149 8.45 20.95 -19.37
C ARG A 149 8.32 19.84 -18.32
N HIS A 150 8.31 18.57 -18.74
CA HIS A 150 8.26 17.43 -17.80
C HIS A 150 9.63 16.79 -17.52
N GLY A 151 10.71 17.16 -18.20
CA GLY A 151 12.06 16.62 -17.92
C GLY A 151 12.23 15.13 -18.19
N HIS A 152 11.35 14.59 -19.05
CA HIS A 152 11.34 13.21 -19.53
C HIS A 152 11.35 13.24 -21.06
N GLU A 153 11.96 12.25 -21.69
CA GLU A 153 11.91 12.10 -23.15
C GLU A 153 10.69 11.25 -23.49
N ILE A 154 9.63 11.90 -23.99
CA ILE A 154 8.33 11.25 -24.23
C ILE A 154 7.86 11.60 -25.64
N PRO A 155 7.23 10.67 -26.37
CA PRO A 155 6.66 10.96 -27.68
C PRO A 155 5.65 12.11 -27.67
N PRO A 156 5.61 12.95 -28.72
CA PRO A 156 4.70 14.09 -28.78
C PRO A 156 3.24 13.63 -28.74
N TYR A 157 2.44 14.32 -27.93
CA TYR A 157 1.02 14.03 -27.68
C TYR A 157 0.74 12.65 -27.08
N PHE A 158 1.73 11.99 -26.46
CA PHE A 158 1.56 10.69 -25.83
C PHE A 158 0.40 10.69 -24.82
N ALA A 159 0.40 11.62 -23.86
CA ALA A 159 -0.60 11.68 -22.80
C ALA A 159 -2.03 11.78 -23.36
N LEU A 160 -2.22 12.65 -24.37
CA LEU A 160 -3.52 12.84 -25.02
C LEU A 160 -3.94 11.58 -25.78
N ARG A 161 -3.06 10.99 -26.58
CA ARG A 161 -3.37 9.73 -27.30
C ARG A 161 -3.67 8.59 -26.34
N PHE A 162 -2.94 8.50 -25.24
CA PHE A 162 -3.17 7.47 -24.24
C PHE A 162 -4.53 7.65 -23.54
N ALA A 163 -4.93 8.88 -23.21
CA ALA A 163 -6.25 9.18 -22.69
C ALA A 163 -7.37 8.89 -23.70
N MET A 164 -7.16 9.18 -24.99
CA MET A 164 -8.14 8.87 -26.05
C MET A 164 -8.38 7.35 -26.20
N ARG A 165 -7.40 6.49 -25.90
CA ARG A 165 -7.62 5.03 -25.85
C ARG A 165 -8.53 4.56 -24.71
N HIS A 166 -8.82 5.45 -23.76
CA HIS A 166 -9.74 5.23 -22.65
C HIS A 166 -10.99 6.12 -22.80
N GLU A 167 -11.41 6.42 -24.04
CA GLU A 167 -12.60 7.23 -24.33
C GLU A 167 -12.55 8.66 -23.71
N GLY A 168 -11.34 9.15 -23.42
CA GLY A 168 -11.14 10.43 -22.73
C GLY A 168 -11.27 10.36 -21.21
N ASP A 169 -11.45 9.17 -20.61
CA ASP A 169 -11.39 8.98 -19.16
C ASP A 169 -9.93 9.09 -18.66
N TRP A 170 -9.57 10.31 -18.30
CA TRP A 170 -8.27 10.64 -17.72
C TRP A 170 -7.98 9.93 -16.40
N ARG A 171 -9.00 9.56 -15.62
CA ARG A 171 -8.80 8.85 -14.35
C ARG A 171 -8.43 7.40 -14.60
N GLN A 172 -9.16 6.72 -15.48
CA GLN A 172 -8.84 5.35 -15.86
C GLN A 172 -7.48 5.28 -16.56
N ALA A 173 -7.21 6.21 -17.49
CA ALA A 173 -5.91 6.31 -18.15
C ALA A 173 -4.77 6.55 -17.15
N GLN A 174 -4.96 7.39 -16.14
CA GLN A 174 -3.96 7.59 -15.08
C GLN A 174 -3.69 6.30 -14.29
N ASP A 175 -4.73 5.57 -13.89
CA ASP A 175 -4.59 4.32 -13.14
C ASP A 175 -3.87 3.24 -13.97
N HIS A 176 -4.10 3.19 -15.29
CA HIS A 176 -3.43 2.25 -16.21
C HIS A 176 -1.98 2.65 -16.48
N TRP A 177 -1.74 3.95 -16.65
CA TRP A 177 -0.39 4.51 -16.77
C TRP A 177 0.49 4.15 -15.56
N GLU A 178 -0.02 4.38 -14.35
CA GLU A 178 0.70 4.06 -13.11
C GLU A 178 1.00 2.56 -13.00
N ARG A 179 0.06 1.69 -13.38
CA ARG A 179 0.29 0.23 -13.41
C ARG A 179 1.42 -0.16 -14.36
N MET A 180 1.40 0.36 -15.59
CA MET A 180 2.39 0.03 -16.60
C MET A 180 3.79 0.52 -16.20
N VAL A 181 3.92 1.77 -15.74
CA VAL A 181 5.21 2.30 -15.26
C VAL A 181 5.75 1.44 -14.12
N MET A 182 4.88 1.00 -13.22
CA MET A 182 5.31 0.12 -12.13
C MET A 182 5.67 -1.29 -12.55
N HIS A 183 5.10 -1.81 -13.64
CA HIS A 183 5.52 -3.08 -14.22
C HIS A 183 6.95 -2.97 -14.78
N PHE A 184 7.23 -1.89 -15.52
CA PHE A 184 8.57 -1.61 -16.00
C PHE A 184 9.55 -1.40 -14.84
N LEU A 185 9.22 -0.59 -13.84
CA LEU A 185 10.08 -0.39 -12.65
C LEU A 185 10.45 -1.67 -11.91
N ARG A 186 9.68 -2.76 -12.07
CA ARG A 186 9.95 -4.08 -11.48
C ARG A 186 10.78 -5.00 -12.38
N THR A 187 10.97 -4.63 -13.64
CA THR A 187 11.76 -5.41 -14.59
C THR A 187 13.24 -5.05 -14.39
N ASP A 188 14.12 -6.05 -14.31
CA ASP A 188 15.57 -5.90 -14.04
C ASP A 188 16.37 -5.19 -15.16
N GLY A 189 15.71 -4.47 -16.06
CA GLY A 189 16.32 -3.84 -17.24
C GLY A 189 16.88 -2.45 -17.02
N PHE A 190 16.77 -1.87 -15.81
CA PHE A 190 17.16 -0.49 -15.54
C PHE A 190 18.40 -0.40 -14.66
N ASP A 191 19.45 0.23 -15.19
CA ASP A 191 20.68 0.47 -14.46
C ASP A 191 20.46 1.54 -13.37
N GLY A 192 20.35 1.10 -12.12
CA GLY A 192 20.23 1.96 -10.94
C GLY A 192 21.50 2.71 -10.55
N GLY A 193 22.55 2.67 -11.38
CA GLY A 193 23.87 3.28 -11.09
C GLY A 193 23.80 4.78 -10.83
N ASP A 194 22.85 5.47 -11.47
CA ASP A 194 22.70 6.94 -11.38
C ASP A 194 21.63 7.39 -10.36
N GLY A 195 21.16 6.46 -9.51
CA GLY A 195 20.24 6.75 -8.42
C GLY A 195 18.74 6.63 -8.76
N PRO A 196 17.86 6.79 -7.75
CA PRO A 196 16.43 6.50 -7.88
C PRO A 196 15.67 7.35 -8.92
N GLY A 197 16.14 8.58 -9.14
CA GLY A 197 15.53 9.49 -10.12
C GLY A 197 15.80 9.08 -11.57
N SER A 198 16.96 8.48 -11.87
CA SER A 198 17.30 8.03 -13.21
C SER A 198 16.46 6.81 -13.61
N VAL A 199 16.27 5.86 -12.68
CA VAL A 199 15.44 4.67 -12.87
C VAL A 199 13.99 5.06 -13.17
N MET A 200 13.43 6.01 -12.42
CA MET A 200 12.09 6.54 -12.70
C MET A 200 12.02 7.22 -14.07
N ARG A 201 13.01 8.04 -14.43
CA ARG A 201 13.05 8.71 -15.74
C ARG A 201 13.10 7.68 -16.87
N GLN A 202 13.97 6.67 -16.77
CA GLN A 202 14.07 5.58 -17.73
C GLN A 202 12.74 4.83 -17.83
N ALA A 203 12.18 4.37 -16.72
CA ALA A 203 10.92 3.62 -16.73
C ALA A 203 9.78 4.42 -17.38
N VAL A 204 9.64 5.72 -17.07
CA VAL A 204 8.65 6.59 -17.70
C VAL A 204 8.88 6.72 -19.21
N THR A 205 10.13 6.98 -19.62
CA THR A 205 10.52 7.08 -21.03
C THR A 205 10.18 5.77 -21.77
N TYR A 206 10.72 4.64 -21.33
CA TYR A 206 10.50 3.34 -21.97
C TYR A 206 9.02 2.94 -22.00
N THR A 207 8.29 3.12 -20.90
CA THR A 207 6.85 2.83 -20.86
C THR A 207 6.09 3.69 -21.86
N SER A 208 6.43 4.98 -21.98
CA SER A 208 5.76 5.88 -22.91
C SER A 208 6.01 5.51 -24.37
N TYR A 209 7.24 5.15 -24.74
CA TYR A 209 7.58 4.70 -26.10
C TYR A 209 6.93 3.36 -26.43
N PHE A 210 6.98 2.40 -25.50
CA PHE A 210 6.32 1.11 -25.64
C PHE A 210 4.82 1.29 -25.89
N LEU A 211 4.14 2.06 -25.03
CA LEU A 211 2.72 2.33 -25.17
C LEU A 211 2.40 3.19 -26.40
N HIS A 212 3.32 4.04 -26.86
CA HIS A 212 3.14 4.81 -28.08
C HIS A 212 3.14 3.93 -29.33
N GLY A 213 4.04 2.93 -29.38
CA GLY A 213 4.15 1.99 -30.49
C GLY A 213 3.01 0.98 -30.58
N LEU A 214 2.27 0.74 -29.48
CA LEU A 214 1.08 -0.11 -29.51
C LEU A 214 -0.02 0.53 -30.34
N SER A 215 -0.42 -0.14 -31.43
CA SER A 215 -1.68 0.16 -32.12
C SER A 215 -2.83 -0.58 -31.41
N GLY A 216 -3.92 0.13 -31.09
CA GLY A 216 -5.11 -0.47 -30.48
C GLY A 216 -5.40 -0.05 -29.03
N ARG A 217 -6.18 -0.89 -28.34
CA ARG A 217 -6.68 -0.68 -26.96
C ARG A 217 -5.56 -0.86 -25.93
N CYS A 218 -5.72 -0.23 -24.76
CA CYS A 218 -4.78 -0.40 -23.66
C CYS A 218 -4.79 -1.86 -23.17
N PRO A 219 -3.62 -2.49 -22.93
CA PRO A 219 -3.55 -3.89 -22.49
C PRO A 219 -4.27 -4.13 -21.16
N GLU A 220 -4.26 -3.14 -20.27
CA GLU A 220 -4.93 -3.20 -18.97
C GLU A 220 -6.46 -3.12 -19.07
N CYS A 221 -7.01 -2.58 -20.18
CA CYS A 221 -8.47 -2.58 -20.42
C CYS A 221 -9.00 -3.97 -20.78
N HIS A 222 -8.13 -4.90 -21.17
CA HIS A 222 -8.46 -6.29 -21.50
C HIS A 222 -8.06 -7.28 -20.40
N GLY A 223 -7.79 -6.80 -19.17
CA GLY A 223 -7.65 -7.68 -18.01
C GLY A 223 -8.81 -8.67 -17.96
N PRO A 224 -8.58 -9.92 -17.52
CA PRO A 224 -9.53 -11.01 -17.70
C PRO A 224 -10.89 -10.51 -17.26
N ALA A 225 -11.82 -10.49 -18.22
CA ALA A 225 -13.21 -10.27 -17.91
C ALA A 225 -13.50 -11.15 -16.69
N HIS A 226 -14.05 -10.54 -15.64
CA HIS A 226 -14.93 -11.30 -14.79
C HIS A 226 -15.94 -11.90 -15.77
N ASP A 227 -15.71 -13.16 -16.10
CA ASP A 227 -16.62 -13.99 -16.85
C ASP A 227 -17.85 -14.05 -15.95
N GLY A 228 -18.76 -13.11 -16.19
CA GLY A 228 -20.09 -13.14 -15.65
C GLY A 228 -20.76 -14.35 -16.28
N THR A 229 -20.49 -15.53 -15.71
CA THR A 229 -21.44 -16.64 -15.74
C THR A 229 -22.64 -16.20 -14.91
N ASP A 230 -23.47 -15.32 -15.49
CA ASP A 230 -24.90 -15.32 -15.25
C ASP A 230 -25.47 -16.40 -16.18
N ASP A 231 -25.57 -17.62 -15.64
CA ASP A 231 -26.54 -18.65 -16.05
C ASP A 231 -27.39 -18.98 -14.83
#